data_AF-A0B6H6-F1
#
_entry.id   AF-A0B6H6-F1
#
_cell.length_a   1.000
_cell.length_b   1.000
_cell.length_c   1.000
_cell.angle_alpha   90.00
_cell.angle_beta   90.00
_cell.angle_gamma   90.00
#
_symmetry.space_group_name_H-M   'P 1'
#
loop_
_entity.id
_entity.type
_entity.pdbx_description
1 polymer ?
#
loop_
_entity_poly.entity_id
_entity_poly.type
_entity_poly.pdbx_seq_one_letter_code
_entity_poly.pdbx_strand_id
1 'polypeptide(L)'
;MMRYVLSSICITLVLISCAFADDAMIQEIGVKAAEKAMSELSFQKGDENILVLTNAGYAIVSGMTTQKALKGITETAGCSHGDGNLFQVLRPHWKPLWFYFFDKNSKEALYLEVKPEALSMSLEELKAASDDAVFSKISKANVDLDYLLNNTDEGNRTFNEKLFNGNEFSLVGISNVWARNASFDFIQATSFHDHLCPGVTSGYMIAKYVERELPINSSAESYKVIAVPPWCKDDALQILWDATVGKSGIFVMALTDTEKNALKAKYNQSDVAGIFVRWNDTAKQGDALVLSFNWTRMYELTETKDWKGPSWAPKLVMDVRMMDYWDEPEIAVSVIKRFQVDQNMLAQLQNAGMHPLKVAGVM
;
A
#
# COMPACT_ATOMS: atom_id res chain seq x y z
N MET A 1 5.85 -35.79 41.78
CA MET A 1 5.17 -35.48 40.49
C MET A 1 3.99 -34.52 40.62
N MET A 2 3.14 -34.59 41.65
CA MET A 2 1.91 -33.78 41.74
C MET A 2 2.12 -32.25 41.91
N ARG A 3 3.23 -31.80 42.53
CA ARG A 3 3.54 -30.37 42.72
C ARG A 3 3.99 -29.63 41.44
N TYR A 4 4.60 -30.33 40.48
CA TYR A 4 5.05 -29.73 39.22
C TYR A 4 3.92 -29.63 38.16
N VAL A 5 2.92 -30.50 38.27
CA VAL A 5 1.73 -30.49 37.39
C VAL A 5 0.79 -29.33 37.75
N LEU A 6 0.56 -29.06 39.04
CA LEU A 6 -0.23 -27.91 39.49
C LEU A 6 0.39 -26.56 39.12
N SER A 7 1.72 -26.42 39.23
CA SER A 7 2.40 -25.17 38.87
C SER A 7 2.36 -24.90 37.36
N SER A 8 2.44 -25.94 36.53
CA SER A 8 2.40 -25.79 35.06
C SER A 8 0.99 -25.50 34.54
N ILE A 9 -0.06 -26.04 35.19
CA ILE A 9 -1.47 -25.76 34.88
C ILE A 9 -1.86 -24.33 35.30
N CYS A 10 -1.39 -23.84 36.46
CA CYS A 10 -1.63 -22.45 36.85
C CYS A 10 -0.95 -21.46 35.90
N ILE A 11 0.29 -21.71 35.47
CA ILE A 11 1.00 -20.83 34.55
C ILE A 11 0.29 -20.76 33.19
N THR A 12 -0.17 -21.90 32.66
CA THR A 12 -0.92 -21.93 31.38
C THR A 12 -2.29 -21.25 31.49
N LEU A 13 -3.04 -21.45 32.57
CA LEU A 13 -4.32 -20.77 32.79
C LEU A 13 -4.16 -19.25 32.93
N VAL A 14 -3.13 -18.79 33.64
CA VAL A 14 -2.83 -17.36 33.78
C VAL A 14 -2.45 -16.75 32.43
N LEU A 15 -1.56 -17.38 31.66
CA LEU A 15 -1.16 -16.88 30.33
C LEU A 15 -2.35 -16.81 29.35
N ILE A 16 -3.21 -17.82 29.36
CA ILE A 16 -4.43 -17.84 28.54
C ILE A 16 -5.38 -16.70 28.95
N SER A 17 -5.57 -16.47 30.26
CA SER A 17 -6.44 -15.40 30.76
C SER A 17 -5.94 -13.99 30.42
N CYS A 18 -4.61 -13.77 30.43
CA CYS A 18 -4.02 -12.50 30.03
C CYS A 18 -4.22 -12.23 28.53
N ALA A 19 -4.01 -13.23 27.67
CA ALA A 19 -4.21 -13.08 26.23
C ALA A 19 -5.68 -12.75 25.87
N PHE A 20 -6.66 -13.33 26.57
CA PHE A 20 -8.08 -13.00 26.37
C PHE A 20 -8.44 -11.58 26.82
N ALA A 21 -7.80 -11.08 27.89
CA ALA A 21 -8.01 -9.72 28.36
C ALA A 21 -7.44 -8.70 27.36
N ASP A 22 -6.22 -8.94 26.87
CA ASP A 22 -5.57 -8.11 25.85
C ASP A 22 -6.42 -8.05 24.56
N ASP A 23 -6.95 -9.21 24.13
CA ASP A 23 -7.83 -9.32 22.97
C ASP A 23 -9.10 -8.45 23.12
N ALA A 24 -9.72 -8.45 24.31
CA ALA A 24 -10.92 -7.67 24.59
C ALA A 24 -10.63 -6.16 24.63
N MET A 25 -9.50 -5.76 25.23
CA MET A 25 -9.05 -4.37 25.26
C MET A 25 -8.83 -3.82 23.86
N ILE A 26 -8.10 -4.56 23.02
CA ILE A 26 -7.81 -4.15 21.64
C ILE A 26 -9.08 -4.16 20.78
N GLN A 27 -10.00 -5.12 20.99
CA GLN A 27 -11.30 -5.10 20.34
C GLN A 27 -12.09 -3.83 20.70
N GLU A 28 -12.12 -3.46 21.98
CA GLU A 28 -12.81 -2.25 22.47
C GLU A 28 -12.24 -0.96 21.88
N ILE A 29 -10.92 -0.86 21.70
CA ILE A 29 -10.30 0.27 20.98
C ILE A 29 -10.87 0.42 19.56
N GLY A 30 -11.04 -0.71 18.86
CA GLY A 30 -11.66 -0.73 17.53
C GLY A 30 -13.14 -0.32 17.54
N VAL A 31 -13.90 -0.74 18.56
CA VAL A 31 -15.29 -0.33 18.79
C VAL A 31 -15.36 1.18 18.96
N LYS A 32 -14.58 1.75 19.89
CA LYS A 32 -14.56 3.19 20.15
C LYS A 32 -14.18 4.01 18.92
N ALA A 33 -13.20 3.56 18.15
CA ALA A 33 -12.81 4.25 16.92
C ALA A 33 -13.97 4.29 15.91
N ALA A 34 -14.68 3.17 15.74
CA ALA A 34 -15.83 3.07 14.87
C ALA A 34 -17.03 3.90 15.37
N GLU A 35 -17.38 3.86 16.65
CA GLU A 35 -18.45 4.68 17.23
C GLU A 35 -18.18 6.18 17.05
N LYS A 36 -16.93 6.61 17.29
CA LYS A 36 -16.52 7.99 17.08
C LYS A 36 -16.65 8.40 15.62
N ALA A 37 -16.20 7.55 14.69
CA ALA A 37 -16.33 7.81 13.26
C ALA A 37 -17.79 7.88 12.81
N MET A 38 -18.63 6.95 13.25
CA MET A 38 -20.06 6.93 12.93
C MET A 38 -20.76 8.22 13.39
N SER A 39 -20.39 8.74 14.56
CA SER A 39 -20.90 10.01 15.08
C SER A 39 -20.41 11.21 14.27
N GLU A 40 -19.09 11.35 14.09
CA GLU A 40 -18.47 12.55 13.47
C GLU A 40 -18.70 12.66 11.96
N LEU A 41 -18.87 11.52 11.28
CA LEU A 41 -19.14 11.40 9.85
C LEU A 41 -20.62 11.07 9.56
N SER A 42 -21.44 10.89 10.60
CA SER A 42 -22.90 10.70 10.48
C SER A 42 -23.35 9.51 9.60
N PHE A 43 -22.66 8.37 9.70
CA PHE A 43 -23.02 7.16 8.95
C PHE A 43 -23.55 6.03 9.85
N GLN A 44 -24.20 5.05 9.23
CA GLN A 44 -24.75 3.88 9.91
C GLN A 44 -23.95 2.61 9.60
N LYS A 45 -24.06 1.62 10.48
CA LYS A 45 -23.41 0.33 10.29
C LYS A 45 -23.76 -0.28 8.93
N GLY A 46 -22.75 -0.68 8.18
CA GLY A 46 -22.88 -1.30 6.86
C GLY A 46 -23.01 -0.31 5.69
N ASP A 47 -22.70 0.97 5.90
CA ASP A 47 -22.63 1.94 4.80
C ASP A 47 -21.45 1.64 3.87
N GLU A 48 -21.74 1.30 2.62
CA GLU A 48 -20.77 0.98 1.58
C GLU A 48 -19.90 2.18 1.15
N ASN A 49 -20.30 3.40 1.50
CA ASN A 49 -19.55 4.63 1.18
C ASN A 49 -18.41 4.92 2.16
N ILE A 50 -18.25 4.11 3.21
CA ILE A 50 -17.22 4.31 4.22
C ILE A 50 -16.01 3.44 3.93
N LEU A 51 -14.86 4.09 3.75
CA LEU A 51 -13.55 3.44 3.71
C LEU A 51 -12.89 3.52 5.09
N VAL A 52 -12.37 2.39 5.55
CA VAL A 52 -11.49 2.31 6.72
C VAL A 52 -10.07 1.97 6.28
N LEU A 53 -9.12 2.81 6.66
CA LEU A 53 -7.69 2.52 6.58
C LEU A 53 -7.14 2.46 8.01
N THR A 54 -6.26 1.51 8.29
CA THR A 54 -5.63 1.38 9.61
C THR A 54 -4.31 0.61 9.50
N ASN A 55 -3.37 0.81 10.42
CA ASN A 55 -2.24 -0.11 10.59
C ASN A 55 -2.49 -1.20 11.64
N ALA A 56 -3.73 -1.35 12.13
CA ALA A 56 -4.12 -2.45 12.99
C ALA A 56 -3.77 -3.80 12.35
N GLY A 57 -3.29 -4.74 13.17
CA GLY A 57 -2.71 -6.01 12.75
C GLY A 57 -1.23 -5.96 12.39
N TYR A 58 -0.66 -4.76 12.14
CA TYR A 58 0.79 -4.55 12.06
C TYR A 58 1.35 -3.90 13.33
N ALA A 59 0.68 -2.86 13.84
CA ALA A 59 1.11 -2.16 15.05
C ALA A 59 1.09 -3.09 16.28
N ILE A 60 2.05 -2.89 17.19
CA ILE A 60 2.08 -3.47 18.52
C ILE A 60 2.07 -2.32 19.51
N VAL A 61 1.10 -2.30 20.42
CA VAL A 61 0.94 -1.24 21.42
C VAL A 61 0.99 -1.87 22.80
N SER A 62 1.87 -1.38 23.67
CA SER A 62 2.05 -1.91 25.02
C SER A 62 2.29 -3.43 25.07
N GLY A 63 2.94 -3.98 24.04
CA GLY A 63 3.21 -5.42 23.89
C GLY A 63 2.06 -6.24 23.30
N MET A 64 0.90 -5.62 23.06
CA MET A 64 -0.30 -6.29 22.52
C MET A 64 -0.37 -6.17 21.00
N THR A 65 -0.76 -7.25 20.34
CA THR A 65 -1.02 -7.27 18.89
C THR A 65 -2.39 -6.68 18.59
N THR A 66 -2.55 -6.00 17.44
CA THR A 66 -3.70 -5.11 17.22
C THR A 66 -4.81 -5.67 16.30
N GLN A 67 -4.75 -6.96 15.92
CA GLN A 67 -5.72 -7.56 14.98
C GLN A 67 -7.15 -7.50 15.49
N LYS A 68 -7.38 -7.58 16.81
CA LYS A 68 -8.72 -7.53 17.39
C LYS A 68 -9.42 -6.19 17.21
N ALA A 69 -8.68 -5.11 16.95
CA ALA A 69 -9.27 -3.81 16.65
C ALA A 69 -10.04 -3.86 15.31
N LEU A 70 -9.55 -4.65 14.34
CA LEU A 70 -10.25 -4.89 13.08
C LEU A 70 -11.61 -5.54 13.31
N LYS A 71 -11.70 -6.48 14.27
CA LYS A 71 -12.96 -7.11 14.65
C LYS A 71 -13.91 -6.09 15.28
N GLY A 72 -13.42 -5.25 16.19
CA GLY A 72 -14.22 -4.17 16.80
C GLY A 72 -14.80 -3.21 15.76
N ILE A 73 -13.98 -2.80 14.77
CA ILE A 73 -14.42 -1.98 13.64
C ILE A 73 -15.49 -2.70 12.82
N THR A 74 -15.23 -3.95 12.44
CA THR A 74 -16.15 -4.73 11.59
C THR A 74 -17.50 -4.94 12.28
N GLU A 75 -17.51 -5.30 13.57
CA GLU A 75 -18.74 -5.53 14.32
C GLU A 75 -19.54 -4.25 14.58
N THR A 76 -18.89 -3.08 14.61
CA THR A 76 -19.52 -1.80 14.94
C THR A 76 -19.92 -1.01 13.69
N ALA A 77 -18.97 -0.73 12.79
CA ALA A 77 -19.18 0.04 11.56
C ALA A 77 -19.65 -0.81 10.38
N GLY A 78 -19.43 -2.13 10.41
CA GLY A 78 -19.80 -3.02 9.31
C GLY A 78 -18.82 -3.03 8.13
N CYS A 79 -17.76 -2.23 8.17
CA CYS A 79 -16.70 -2.25 7.16
C CYS A 79 -15.86 -3.52 7.27
N SER A 80 -15.51 -4.15 6.15
CA SER A 80 -14.74 -5.38 6.13
C SER A 80 -13.79 -5.45 4.93
N HIS A 81 -12.77 -6.30 5.06
CA HIS A 81 -11.84 -6.54 3.97
C HIS A 81 -12.54 -7.17 2.75
N GLY A 82 -13.51 -8.06 3.00
CA GLY A 82 -14.25 -8.76 1.95
C GLY A 82 -15.17 -7.84 1.14
N ASP A 83 -15.64 -6.75 1.76
CA ASP A 83 -16.47 -5.73 1.11
C ASP A 83 -15.64 -4.66 0.40
N GLY A 84 -14.30 -4.77 0.46
CA GLY A 84 -13.40 -3.83 -0.21
C GLY A 84 -13.42 -2.42 0.38
N ASN A 85 -13.77 -2.28 1.65
CA ASN A 85 -13.87 -0.99 2.33
C ASN A 85 -13.18 -0.95 3.72
N LEU A 86 -12.37 -1.97 4.03
CA LEU A 86 -11.44 -1.97 5.15
C LEU A 86 -10.09 -2.55 4.71
N PHE A 87 -9.04 -1.73 4.81
CA PHE A 87 -7.68 -2.11 4.41
C PHE A 87 -6.67 -1.83 5.51
N GLN A 88 -5.72 -2.77 5.65
CA GLN A 88 -4.60 -2.61 6.55
C GLN A 88 -3.43 -2.00 5.78
N VAL A 89 -3.02 -0.78 6.15
CA VAL A 89 -1.86 -0.09 5.57
C VAL A 89 -0.60 -0.55 6.30
N LEU A 90 0.37 -1.07 5.55
CA LEU A 90 1.63 -1.56 6.10
C LEU A 90 2.33 -0.44 6.87
N ARG A 91 2.68 -0.72 8.12
CA ARG A 91 3.56 0.13 8.93
C ARG A 91 4.46 -0.76 9.78
N PRO A 92 5.67 -0.31 10.14
CA PRO A 92 6.48 -1.00 11.12
C PRO A 92 5.72 -1.16 12.44
N HIS A 93 5.87 -2.32 13.09
CA HIS A 93 5.09 -2.66 14.28
C HIS A 93 5.28 -1.71 15.47
N TRP A 94 6.39 -0.97 15.53
CA TRP A 94 6.68 0.01 16.59
C TRP A 94 6.06 1.39 16.34
N LYS A 95 5.32 1.59 15.25
CA LYS A 95 4.59 2.84 15.01
C LYS A 95 3.27 2.84 15.79
N PRO A 96 2.77 4.03 16.19
CA PRO A 96 1.48 4.14 16.88
C PRO A 96 0.35 3.47 16.10
N LEU A 97 -0.61 2.89 16.82
CA LEU A 97 -1.86 2.39 16.24
C LEU A 97 -2.76 3.57 15.87
N TRP A 98 -3.29 3.56 14.65
CA TRP A 98 -4.21 4.59 14.17
C TRP A 98 -5.34 4.01 13.33
N PHE A 99 -6.42 4.77 13.23
CA PHE A 99 -7.60 4.49 12.42
C PHE A 99 -7.96 5.72 11.59
N TYR A 100 -8.40 5.48 10.37
CA TYR A 100 -8.83 6.51 9.45
C TYR A 100 -10.12 6.05 8.80
N PHE A 101 -11.17 6.86 8.92
CA PHE A 101 -12.47 6.65 8.31
C PHE A 101 -12.72 7.76 7.30
N PHE A 102 -13.11 7.41 6.08
CA PHE A 102 -13.41 8.36 5.02
C PHE A 102 -14.80 8.08 4.48
N ASP A 103 -15.63 9.12 4.40
CA ASP A 103 -16.93 9.05 3.74
C ASP A 103 -16.85 9.55 2.30
N LYS A 104 -17.16 8.66 1.36
CA LYS A 104 -17.18 8.96 -0.08
C LYS A 104 -18.17 10.06 -0.44
N ASN A 105 -19.25 10.25 0.32
CA ASN A 105 -20.31 11.20 0.00
C ASN A 105 -19.93 12.62 0.43
N SER A 106 -19.63 12.82 1.71
CA SER A 106 -19.22 14.13 2.24
C SER A 106 -17.79 14.53 1.87
N LYS A 107 -16.95 13.55 1.49
CA LYS A 107 -15.51 13.68 1.31
C LYS A 107 -14.74 14.01 2.59
N GLU A 108 -15.40 13.97 3.75
CA GLU A 108 -14.76 14.13 5.03
C GLU A 108 -14.08 12.84 5.47
N ALA A 109 -12.98 12.99 6.19
CA ALA A 109 -12.31 11.90 6.86
C ALA A 109 -12.00 12.23 8.32
N LEU A 110 -12.09 11.22 9.16
CA LEU A 110 -11.71 11.26 10.56
C LEU A 110 -10.46 10.38 10.80
N TYR A 111 -9.43 10.96 11.39
CA TYR A 111 -8.24 10.25 11.86
C TYR A 111 -8.22 10.18 13.39
N LEU A 112 -7.83 9.02 13.89
CA LEU A 112 -7.76 8.67 15.30
C LEU A 112 -6.43 7.98 15.56
N GLU A 113 -5.62 8.46 16.50
CA GLU A 113 -4.39 7.78 16.93
C GLU A 113 -4.49 7.39 18.40
N VAL A 114 -4.13 6.16 18.74
CA VAL A 114 -4.34 5.58 20.07
C VAL A 114 -3.24 6.00 21.04
N LYS A 115 -3.63 6.36 22.27
CA LYS A 115 -2.72 6.51 23.41
C LYS A 115 -2.31 5.13 23.93
N PRO A 116 -1.01 4.81 24.03
CA PRO A 116 -0.57 3.58 24.68
C PRO A 116 -1.09 3.44 26.13
N GLU A 117 -1.31 4.57 26.82
CA GLU A 117 -1.84 4.63 28.18
C GLU A 117 -3.29 4.12 28.28
N ALA A 118 -4.06 4.21 27.20
CA ALA A 118 -5.44 3.69 27.16
C ALA A 118 -5.47 2.17 27.40
N LEU A 119 -4.42 1.45 27.00
CA LEU A 119 -4.29 0.01 27.21
C LEU A 119 -3.79 -0.36 28.61
N SER A 120 -3.48 0.62 29.46
CA SER A 120 -3.18 0.40 30.88
C SER A 120 -4.43 0.42 31.78
N MET A 121 -5.58 0.80 31.21
CA MET A 121 -6.87 0.77 31.91
C MET A 121 -7.40 -0.67 32.02
N SER A 122 -8.33 -0.91 32.93
CA SER A 122 -9.21 -2.09 32.85
C SER A 122 -10.21 -1.95 31.70
N LEU A 123 -10.81 -3.06 31.26
CA LEU A 123 -11.80 -3.04 30.18
C LEU A 123 -13.02 -2.17 30.49
N GLU A 124 -13.49 -2.17 31.74
CA GLU A 124 -14.64 -1.37 32.16
C GLU A 124 -14.29 0.13 32.23
N GLU A 125 -13.08 0.47 32.67
CA GLU A 125 -12.57 1.84 32.61
C GLU A 125 -12.41 2.29 31.15
N LEU A 126 -11.87 1.44 30.28
CA LEU A 126 -11.72 1.75 28.86
C LEU A 126 -13.08 2.01 28.23
N LYS A 127 -14.08 1.14 28.41
CA LYS A 127 -15.45 1.36 27.89
C LYS A 127 -16.04 2.70 28.32
N ALA A 128 -15.86 3.07 29.59
CA ALA A 128 -16.35 4.32 30.15
C ALA A 128 -15.49 5.55 29.81
N ALA A 129 -14.30 5.36 29.26
CA ALA A 129 -13.37 6.45 28.94
C ALA A 129 -13.91 7.33 27.81
N SER A 130 -13.66 8.63 27.93
CA SER A 130 -13.91 9.61 26.86
C SER A 130 -12.95 9.40 25.69
N ASP A 131 -13.32 9.90 24.51
CA ASP A 131 -12.46 9.79 23.32
C ASP A 131 -11.06 10.38 23.57
N ASP A 132 -10.97 11.52 24.24
CA ASP A 132 -9.69 12.17 24.58
C ASP A 132 -8.84 11.37 25.56
N ALA A 133 -9.42 10.47 26.35
CA ALA A 133 -8.66 9.57 27.21
C ALA A 133 -8.07 8.39 26.42
N VAL A 134 -8.67 8.04 25.28
CA VAL A 134 -8.30 6.90 24.43
C VAL A 134 -7.37 7.31 23.28
N PHE A 135 -7.63 8.44 22.67
CA PHE A 135 -6.94 8.90 21.47
C PHE A 135 -6.03 10.09 21.75
N SER A 136 -4.79 10.03 21.25
CA SER A 136 -3.80 11.11 21.30
C SER A 136 -4.10 12.18 20.27
N LYS A 137 -4.83 11.80 19.22
CA LYS A 137 -5.30 12.70 18.18
C LYS A 137 -6.65 12.26 17.66
N ILE A 138 -7.53 13.24 17.51
CA ILE A 138 -8.81 13.13 16.82
C ILE A 138 -8.86 14.33 15.88
N SER A 139 -8.96 14.09 14.57
CA SER A 139 -8.94 15.17 13.59
C SER A 139 -9.84 14.84 12.42
N LYS A 140 -10.63 15.83 12.01
CA LYS A 140 -11.53 15.76 10.86
C LYS A 140 -11.08 16.76 9.79
N ALA A 141 -11.08 16.34 8.54
CA ALA A 141 -10.83 17.23 7.40
C ALA A 141 -11.54 16.71 6.14
N ASN A 142 -11.92 17.62 5.24
CA ASN A 142 -12.22 17.24 3.88
C ASN A 142 -10.92 16.81 3.18
N VAL A 143 -10.93 15.67 2.50
CA VAL A 143 -9.74 15.08 1.87
C VAL A 143 -9.91 14.89 0.37
N ASP A 144 -10.99 15.39 -0.23
CA ASP A 144 -11.11 15.38 -1.69
C ASP A 144 -10.00 16.23 -2.32
N LEU A 145 -9.26 15.63 -3.24
CA LEU A 145 -8.08 16.27 -3.82
C LEU A 145 -8.45 17.57 -4.55
N ASP A 146 -9.52 17.56 -5.34
CA ASP A 146 -9.92 18.73 -6.12
C ASP A 146 -10.44 19.85 -5.21
N TYR A 147 -11.14 19.48 -4.13
CA TYR A 147 -11.52 20.42 -3.07
C TYR A 147 -10.30 21.07 -2.41
N LEU A 148 -9.30 20.28 -1.99
CA LEU A 148 -8.11 20.80 -1.31
C LEU A 148 -7.24 21.69 -2.21
N LEU A 149 -7.22 21.41 -3.52
CA LEU A 149 -6.55 22.26 -4.51
C LEU A 149 -7.25 23.59 -4.71
N ASN A 150 -8.59 23.59 -4.68
CA ASN A 150 -9.40 24.82 -4.82
C ASN A 150 -9.52 25.61 -3.52
N ASN A 151 -9.29 24.98 -2.37
CA ASN A 151 -9.32 25.59 -1.03
C ASN A 151 -7.93 25.48 -0.39
N THR A 152 -6.95 26.17 -0.97
CA THR A 152 -5.52 25.99 -0.64
C THR A 152 -5.19 26.23 0.83
N ASP A 153 -5.91 27.10 1.53
CA ASP A 153 -5.70 27.32 2.97
C ASP A 153 -6.06 26.07 3.78
N GLU A 154 -7.13 25.38 3.43
CA GLU A 154 -7.53 24.12 4.07
C GLU A 154 -6.61 22.96 3.67
N GLY A 155 -6.16 22.91 2.42
CA GLY A 155 -5.12 21.99 1.98
C GLY A 155 -3.82 22.19 2.72
N ASN A 156 -3.35 23.43 2.81
CA ASN A 156 -2.14 23.79 3.56
C ASN A 156 -2.30 23.45 5.04
N ARG A 157 -3.46 23.72 5.64
CA ARG A 157 -3.74 23.32 7.02
C ARG A 157 -3.61 21.81 7.19
N THR A 158 -4.28 21.04 6.34
CA THR A 158 -4.28 19.57 6.39
C THR A 158 -2.87 19.00 6.38
N PHE A 159 -2.05 19.42 5.42
CA PHE A 159 -0.71 18.87 5.22
C PHE A 159 0.37 19.50 6.12
N ASN A 160 0.35 20.82 6.33
CA ASN A 160 1.41 21.51 7.09
C ASN A 160 1.22 21.36 8.60
N GLU A 161 -0.03 21.37 9.10
CA GLU A 161 -0.33 21.10 10.53
C GLU A 161 -0.38 19.60 10.84
N LYS A 162 -0.17 18.76 9.83
CA LYS A 162 -0.16 17.30 9.92
C LYS A 162 -1.41 16.78 10.61
N LEU A 163 -2.59 17.08 10.07
CA LEU A 163 -3.84 16.69 10.71
C LEU A 163 -3.95 15.17 10.91
N PHE A 164 -3.22 14.33 10.15
CA PHE A 164 -3.18 12.87 10.30
C PHE A 164 -1.82 12.37 10.80
N ASN A 165 -1.11 13.19 11.58
CA ASN A 165 0.19 12.87 12.20
C ASN A 165 1.29 12.45 11.21
N GLY A 166 1.27 13.02 9.99
CA GLY A 166 2.24 12.70 8.96
C GLY A 166 1.80 11.59 8.00
N ASN A 167 0.58 11.07 8.16
CA ASN A 167 -0.01 10.09 7.24
C ASN A 167 -0.80 10.73 6.09
N GLU A 168 -0.80 12.06 5.95
CA GLU A 168 -1.68 12.78 5.01
C GLU A 168 -1.47 12.33 3.58
N PHE A 169 -0.21 12.25 3.12
CA PHE A 169 0.12 11.80 1.77
C PHE A 169 -0.40 10.38 1.48
N SER A 170 -0.26 9.47 2.44
CA SER A 170 -0.71 8.08 2.33
C SER A 170 -2.23 7.97 2.31
N LEU A 171 -2.90 8.54 3.32
CA LEU A 171 -4.34 8.35 3.54
C LEU A 171 -5.18 9.11 2.52
N VAL A 172 -4.80 10.35 2.20
CA VAL A 172 -5.49 11.16 1.19
C VAL A 172 -5.35 10.51 -0.20
N GLY A 173 -4.16 9.99 -0.54
CA GLY A 173 -3.95 9.30 -1.81
C GLY A 173 -4.83 8.07 -1.97
N ILE A 174 -4.80 7.16 -1.00
CA ILE A 174 -5.57 5.91 -1.02
C ILE A 174 -7.08 6.19 -1.06
N SER A 175 -7.59 7.10 -0.22
CA SER A 175 -9.02 7.40 -0.19
C SER A 175 -9.53 8.02 -1.49
N ASN A 176 -8.71 8.87 -2.13
CA ASN A 176 -9.05 9.48 -3.42
C ASN A 176 -9.16 8.47 -4.57
N VAL A 177 -8.25 7.48 -4.65
CA VAL A 177 -8.34 6.45 -5.70
C VAL A 177 -9.42 5.42 -5.38
N TRP A 178 -9.66 5.08 -4.11
CA TRP A 178 -10.78 4.23 -3.71
C TRP A 178 -12.13 4.88 -4.03
N ALA A 179 -12.28 6.19 -3.77
CA ALA A 179 -13.47 6.95 -4.15
C ALA A 179 -13.70 6.97 -5.67
N ARG A 180 -12.64 6.81 -6.47
CA ARG A 180 -12.66 6.70 -7.93
C ARG A 180 -12.78 5.24 -8.42
N ASN A 181 -13.20 4.32 -7.55
CA ASN A 181 -13.41 2.90 -7.84
C ASN A 181 -12.15 2.17 -8.32
N ALA A 182 -10.98 2.56 -7.82
CA ALA A 182 -9.78 1.77 -8.03
C ALA A 182 -10.00 0.31 -7.61
N SER A 183 -9.41 -0.61 -8.36
CA SER A 183 -9.57 -2.04 -8.14
C SER A 183 -9.00 -2.48 -6.79
N PHE A 184 -9.59 -3.54 -6.24
CA PHE A 184 -9.19 -4.06 -4.93
C PHE A 184 -7.70 -4.44 -4.86
N ASP A 185 -7.18 -5.09 -5.91
CA ASP A 185 -5.77 -5.47 -6.02
C ASP A 185 -4.82 -4.25 -6.03
N PHE A 186 -5.25 -3.13 -6.60
CA PHE A 186 -4.50 -1.87 -6.60
C PHE A 186 -4.47 -1.21 -5.22
N ILE A 187 -5.59 -1.17 -4.50
CA ILE A 187 -5.64 -0.67 -3.13
C ILE A 187 -4.78 -1.56 -2.20
N GLN A 188 -4.79 -2.87 -2.42
CA GLN A 188 -3.92 -3.80 -1.70
C GLN A 188 -2.44 -3.55 -1.98
N ALA A 189 -2.04 -3.39 -3.24
CA ALA A 189 -0.67 -3.05 -3.62
C ALA A 189 -0.21 -1.73 -2.99
N THR A 190 -1.09 -0.74 -2.98
CA THR A 190 -0.84 0.57 -2.38
C THR A 190 -0.74 0.48 -0.85
N SER A 191 -1.60 -0.30 -0.21
CA SER A 191 -1.58 -0.51 1.24
C SER A 191 -0.32 -1.27 1.66
N PHE A 192 0.15 -2.22 0.85
CA PHE A 192 1.42 -2.91 1.06
C PHE A 192 2.62 -1.97 0.89
N HIS A 193 2.62 -1.12 -0.14
CA HIS A 193 3.65 -0.09 -0.31
C HIS A 193 3.53 1.07 0.70
N ASP A 194 2.51 1.03 1.56
CA ASP A 194 2.30 1.96 2.66
C ASP A 194 1.67 3.31 2.24
N HIS A 195 1.75 3.69 0.97
CA HIS A 195 1.17 4.90 0.39
C HIS A 195 1.00 4.75 -1.13
N LEU A 196 0.17 5.64 -1.70
CA LEU A 196 0.10 5.81 -3.15
C LEU A 196 1.21 6.76 -3.62
N CYS A 197 1.96 6.35 -4.63
CA CYS A 197 2.93 7.20 -5.33
C CYS A 197 2.96 6.87 -6.83
N PRO A 198 3.60 7.70 -7.69
CA PRO A 198 3.54 7.48 -9.14
C PRO A 198 4.25 6.17 -9.51
N GLY A 199 5.23 5.78 -8.69
CA GLY A 199 5.94 4.51 -8.82
C GLY A 199 5.04 3.29 -8.64
N VAL A 200 4.13 3.28 -7.66
CA VAL A 200 3.17 2.18 -7.45
C VAL A 200 2.19 2.11 -8.63
N THR A 201 1.62 3.25 -9.04
CA THR A 201 0.73 3.33 -10.20
C THR A 201 1.41 2.85 -11.48
N SER A 202 2.68 3.24 -11.70
CA SER A 202 3.47 2.73 -12.83
C SER A 202 3.65 1.21 -12.77
N GLY A 203 3.79 0.62 -11.57
CA GLY A 203 3.88 -0.83 -11.40
C GLY A 203 2.59 -1.54 -11.79
N TYR A 204 1.43 -0.97 -11.45
CA TYR A 204 0.13 -1.48 -11.88
C TYR A 204 -0.05 -1.41 -13.41
N MET A 205 0.30 -0.28 -14.02
CA MET A 205 0.26 -0.11 -15.48
C MET A 205 1.21 -1.09 -16.20
N ILE A 206 2.44 -1.22 -15.70
CA ILE A 206 3.42 -2.20 -16.21
C ILE A 206 2.87 -3.62 -16.09
N ALA A 207 2.22 -3.94 -14.97
CA ALA A 207 1.63 -5.26 -14.77
C ALA A 207 0.56 -5.56 -15.82
N LYS A 208 -0.39 -4.63 -16.03
CA LYS A 208 -1.43 -4.76 -17.06
C LYS A 208 -0.85 -4.87 -18.46
N TYR A 209 0.22 -4.13 -18.76
CA TYR A 209 0.91 -4.24 -20.05
C TYR A 209 1.52 -5.62 -20.24
N VAL A 210 2.28 -6.12 -19.25
CA VAL A 210 2.90 -7.45 -19.31
C VAL A 210 1.85 -8.55 -19.39
N GLU A 211 0.74 -8.45 -18.66
CA GLU A 211 -0.36 -9.42 -18.71
C GLU A 211 -1.02 -9.52 -20.09
N ARG A 212 -1.12 -8.39 -20.82
CA ARG A 212 -1.63 -8.36 -22.20
C ARG A 212 -0.62 -8.97 -23.18
N GLU A 213 0.67 -8.66 -23.01
CA GLU A 213 1.72 -9.04 -23.95
C GLU A 213 2.27 -10.45 -23.75
N LEU A 214 2.32 -10.92 -22.50
CA LEU A 214 2.85 -12.21 -22.08
C LEU A 214 1.86 -12.94 -21.13
N PRO A 215 0.62 -13.23 -21.56
CA PRO A 215 -0.39 -13.82 -20.67
C PRO A 215 0.09 -15.17 -20.10
N ILE A 216 -0.20 -15.42 -18.82
CA ILE A 216 -0.05 -16.73 -18.19
C ILE A 216 -1.15 -17.65 -18.71
N ASN A 217 -0.78 -18.78 -19.33
CA ASN A 217 -1.72 -19.74 -19.92
C ASN A 217 -1.77 -21.08 -19.17
N SER A 218 -0.89 -21.30 -18.19
CA SER A 218 -0.87 -22.53 -17.40
C SER A 218 -0.29 -22.32 -16.01
N SER A 219 -0.57 -23.25 -15.10
CA SER A 219 -0.01 -23.26 -13.74
C SER A 219 1.50 -23.52 -13.69
N ALA A 220 2.11 -23.94 -14.80
CA ALA A 220 3.56 -24.10 -14.90
C ALA A 220 4.28 -22.76 -15.16
N GLU A 221 3.53 -21.69 -15.45
CA GLU A 221 4.06 -20.39 -15.78
C GLU A 221 3.96 -19.41 -14.60
N SER A 222 4.96 -18.53 -14.49
CA SER A 222 5.01 -17.45 -13.52
C SER A 222 5.73 -16.25 -14.11
N TYR A 223 5.52 -15.06 -13.55
CA TYR A 223 6.34 -13.91 -13.87
C TYR A 223 7.63 -13.88 -13.03
N LYS A 224 8.75 -13.60 -13.69
CA LYS A 224 10.01 -13.22 -13.07
C LYS A 224 10.32 -11.78 -13.43
N VAL A 225 10.74 -10.98 -12.46
CA VAL A 225 11.07 -9.57 -12.64
C VAL A 225 12.55 -9.36 -12.34
N ILE A 226 13.25 -8.75 -13.29
CA ILE A 226 14.58 -8.19 -13.06
C ILE A 226 14.38 -6.69 -12.89
N ALA A 227 14.36 -6.25 -11.64
CA ALA A 227 14.19 -4.86 -11.24
C ALA A 227 15.51 -4.10 -11.45
N VAL A 228 15.69 -3.59 -12.67
CA VAL A 228 16.89 -2.87 -13.12
C VAL A 228 16.51 -1.61 -13.92
N PRO A 229 16.41 -0.43 -13.26
CA PRO A 229 16.59 -0.19 -11.83
C PRO A 229 15.33 -0.55 -11.01
N PRO A 230 15.48 -0.70 -9.68
CA PRO A 230 14.34 -0.82 -8.78
C PRO A 230 13.68 0.53 -8.49
N TRP A 231 12.36 0.53 -8.35
CA TRP A 231 11.57 1.60 -7.71
C TRP A 231 10.24 1.04 -7.18
N CYS A 232 9.35 1.90 -6.68
CA CYS A 232 8.10 1.50 -6.03
C CYS A 232 7.19 0.59 -6.88
N LYS A 233 7.39 0.49 -8.21
CA LYS A 233 6.69 -0.50 -9.05
C LYS A 233 6.87 -1.92 -8.53
N ASP A 234 8.05 -2.24 -8.02
CA ASP A 234 8.44 -3.61 -7.74
C ASP A 234 7.66 -4.16 -6.54
N ASP A 235 7.24 -3.30 -5.61
CA ASP A 235 6.35 -3.66 -4.50
C ASP A 235 4.94 -4.00 -4.98
N ALA A 236 4.42 -3.28 -5.97
CA ALA A 236 3.13 -3.61 -6.57
C ALA A 236 3.16 -5.02 -7.19
N LEU A 237 4.26 -5.38 -7.87
CA LEU A 237 4.41 -6.68 -8.52
C LEU A 237 4.51 -7.85 -7.53
N GLN A 238 4.96 -7.59 -6.28
CA GLN A 238 4.91 -8.59 -5.21
C GLN A 238 3.47 -9.00 -4.88
N ILE A 239 2.56 -8.01 -4.85
CA ILE A 239 1.15 -8.23 -4.55
C ILE A 239 0.40 -8.81 -5.75
N LEU A 240 0.63 -8.28 -6.95
CA LEU A 240 -0.13 -8.66 -8.15
C LEU A 240 0.25 -10.05 -8.67
N TRP A 241 1.52 -10.44 -8.59
CA TRP A 241 2.03 -11.64 -9.26
C TRP A 241 2.61 -12.69 -8.32
N ASP A 242 2.51 -12.50 -7.01
CA ASP A 242 3.22 -13.33 -6.02
C ASP A 242 4.75 -13.38 -6.27
N ALA A 243 5.29 -12.37 -6.96
CA ALA A 243 6.68 -12.28 -7.31
C ALA A 243 7.44 -11.60 -6.18
N THR A 244 7.87 -12.34 -5.16
CA THR A 244 8.65 -11.76 -4.05
C THR A 244 10.14 -12.08 -4.22
N VAL A 245 11.00 -11.28 -3.58
CA VAL A 245 12.46 -11.56 -3.54
C VAL A 245 12.72 -12.94 -2.91
N GLY A 246 12.05 -13.26 -1.81
CA GLY A 246 12.20 -14.53 -1.09
C GLY A 246 11.71 -15.75 -1.89
N LYS A 247 10.72 -15.57 -2.78
CA LYS A 247 10.23 -16.61 -3.71
C LYS A 247 11.04 -16.69 -5.01
N SER A 248 12.15 -15.95 -5.10
CA SER A 248 12.93 -15.84 -6.35
C SER A 248 12.06 -15.39 -7.54
N GLY A 249 11.12 -14.48 -7.27
CA GLY A 249 10.27 -13.83 -8.27
C GLY A 249 10.83 -12.49 -8.73
N ILE A 250 11.52 -11.76 -7.85
CA ILE A 250 12.17 -10.47 -8.15
C ILE A 250 13.67 -10.55 -7.87
N PHE A 251 14.46 -9.99 -8.78
CA PHE A 251 15.91 -9.84 -8.67
C PHE A 251 16.28 -8.37 -8.90
N VAL A 252 17.06 -7.79 -8.00
CA VAL A 252 17.28 -6.34 -7.96
C VAL A 252 18.71 -5.99 -8.33
N MET A 253 18.87 -5.05 -9.26
CA MET A 253 20.15 -4.38 -9.52
C MET A 253 19.93 -2.87 -9.63
N ALA A 254 20.60 -2.11 -8.76
CA ALA A 254 20.66 -0.66 -8.89
C ALA A 254 21.52 -0.27 -10.12
N LEU A 255 21.10 0.79 -10.81
CA LEU A 255 21.90 1.45 -11.83
C LEU A 255 22.53 2.72 -11.25
N THR A 256 23.75 3.04 -11.68
CA THR A 256 24.37 4.33 -11.42
C THR A 256 23.65 5.44 -12.19
N ASP A 257 23.79 6.69 -11.75
CA ASP A 257 23.15 7.81 -12.44
C ASP A 257 23.72 8.02 -13.86
N THR A 258 25.00 7.69 -14.07
CA THR A 258 25.61 7.66 -15.41
C THR A 258 24.89 6.66 -16.32
N GLU A 259 24.61 5.45 -15.84
CA GLU A 259 23.92 4.43 -16.62
C GLU A 259 22.46 4.82 -16.89
N LYS A 260 21.74 5.33 -15.87
CA LYS A 260 20.37 5.82 -16.04
C LYS A 260 20.31 6.92 -17.11
N ASN A 261 21.20 7.91 -17.04
CA ASN A 261 21.26 9.01 -18.00
C ASN A 261 21.59 8.53 -19.42
N ALA A 262 22.54 7.60 -19.56
CA ALA A 262 22.91 7.02 -20.86
C ALA A 262 21.74 6.23 -21.48
N LEU A 263 21.05 5.41 -20.69
CA LEU A 263 19.87 4.66 -21.14
C LEU A 263 18.73 5.59 -21.51
N LYS A 264 18.46 6.61 -20.69
CA LYS A 264 17.43 7.62 -20.96
C LYS A 264 17.70 8.38 -22.26
N ALA A 265 18.96 8.75 -22.53
CA ALA A 265 19.34 9.35 -23.80
C ALA A 265 19.17 8.38 -24.99
N LYS A 266 19.53 7.10 -24.81
CA LYS A 266 19.41 6.04 -25.83
C LYS A 266 17.96 5.73 -26.20
N TYR A 267 17.02 5.86 -25.24
CA TYR A 267 15.61 5.48 -25.39
C TYR A 267 14.66 6.67 -25.35
N ASN A 268 14.98 7.75 -26.08
CA ASN A 268 14.11 8.91 -26.28
C ASN A 268 13.53 9.49 -24.97
N GLN A 269 14.38 9.64 -23.95
CA GLN A 269 14.02 10.17 -22.62
C GLN A 269 13.05 9.29 -21.80
N SER A 270 12.81 8.04 -22.22
CA SER A 270 12.07 7.06 -21.43
C SER A 270 13.00 6.31 -20.48
N ASP A 271 12.54 6.08 -19.26
CA ASP A 271 13.30 5.37 -18.24
C ASP A 271 13.11 3.86 -18.40
N VAL A 272 14.20 3.08 -18.44
CA VAL A 272 14.11 1.61 -18.43
C VAL A 272 13.39 1.16 -17.16
N ALA A 273 12.36 0.33 -17.31
CA ALA A 273 11.50 -0.14 -16.22
C ALA A 273 11.86 -1.56 -15.72
N GLY A 274 12.80 -2.21 -16.38
CA GLY A 274 13.28 -3.54 -16.00
C GLY A 274 13.00 -4.59 -17.08
N ILE A 275 13.23 -5.83 -16.70
CA ILE A 275 13.04 -7.00 -17.56
C ILE A 275 11.96 -7.87 -16.94
N PHE A 276 10.96 -8.24 -17.73
CA PHE A 276 9.80 -9.00 -17.30
C PHE A 276 9.76 -10.30 -18.09
N VAL A 277 9.79 -11.43 -17.42
CA VAL A 277 9.87 -12.75 -18.04
C VAL A 277 8.65 -13.56 -17.66
N ARG A 278 7.87 -14.04 -18.64
CA ARG A 278 6.95 -15.16 -18.43
C ARG A 278 7.76 -16.45 -18.51
N TRP A 279 7.97 -17.09 -17.37
CA TRP A 279 8.81 -18.26 -17.23
C TRP A 279 7.97 -19.54 -17.08
N ASN A 280 8.21 -20.54 -17.91
CA ASN A 280 7.64 -21.87 -17.77
C ASN A 280 8.64 -22.80 -17.05
N ASP A 281 8.30 -23.23 -15.84
CA ASP A 281 9.23 -24.01 -15.02
C ASP A 281 9.34 -25.48 -15.45
N THR A 282 8.37 -26.00 -16.22
CA THR A 282 8.46 -27.38 -16.76
C THR A 282 9.36 -27.43 -17.99
N ALA A 283 9.16 -26.49 -18.92
CA ALA A 283 9.92 -26.43 -20.16
C ALA A 283 11.30 -25.76 -19.97
N LYS A 284 11.54 -25.10 -18.84
CA LYS A 284 12.77 -24.34 -18.54
C LYS A 284 13.10 -23.31 -19.61
N GLN A 285 12.06 -22.61 -20.07
CA GLN A 285 12.14 -21.53 -21.07
C GLN A 285 11.09 -20.47 -20.78
N GLY A 286 11.24 -19.29 -21.37
CA GLY A 286 10.30 -18.19 -21.23
C GLY A 286 10.46 -17.10 -22.27
N ASP A 287 9.49 -16.20 -22.29
CA ASP A 287 9.48 -15.00 -23.12
C ASP A 287 9.76 -13.78 -22.24
N ALA A 288 10.60 -12.86 -22.71
CA ALA A 288 10.97 -11.68 -21.96
C ALA A 288 10.75 -10.37 -22.71
N LEU A 289 10.38 -9.33 -21.97
CA LEU A 289 10.30 -7.94 -22.39
C LEU A 289 11.28 -7.11 -21.58
N VAL A 290 12.10 -6.29 -22.25
CA VAL A 290 12.67 -5.09 -21.63
C VAL A 290 11.67 -3.96 -21.86
N LEU A 291 11.17 -3.36 -20.80
CA LEU A 291 10.21 -2.26 -20.90
C LEU A 291 10.83 -0.91 -20.52
N SER A 292 10.27 0.16 -21.05
CA SER A 292 10.48 1.53 -20.57
C SER A 292 9.18 2.14 -20.05
N PHE A 293 9.31 3.18 -19.23
CA PHE A 293 8.21 4.00 -18.74
C PHE A 293 8.46 5.48 -19.07
N ASN A 294 7.47 6.15 -19.65
CA ASN A 294 7.56 7.54 -20.08
C ASN A 294 6.99 8.50 -19.02
N TRP A 295 7.83 8.89 -18.07
CA TRP A 295 7.46 9.85 -17.03
C TRP A 295 7.10 11.24 -17.57
N THR A 296 7.79 11.70 -18.62
CA THR A 296 7.50 12.99 -19.27
C THR A 296 6.04 13.04 -19.73
N ARG A 297 5.57 11.96 -20.35
CA ARG A 297 4.16 11.85 -20.78
C ARG A 297 3.20 11.87 -19.60
N MET A 298 3.51 11.20 -18.49
CA MET A 298 2.68 11.23 -17.28
C MET A 298 2.64 12.62 -16.65
N TYR A 299 3.76 13.33 -16.57
CA TYR A 299 3.79 14.70 -16.06
C TYR A 299 2.95 15.66 -16.92
N GLU A 300 2.90 15.45 -18.24
CA GLU A 300 2.08 16.23 -19.16
C GLU A 300 0.59 15.91 -19.00
N LEU A 301 0.22 14.63 -18.98
CA LEU A 301 -1.18 14.18 -18.84
C LEU A 301 -1.81 14.50 -17.49
N THR A 302 -1.00 14.54 -16.43
CA THR A 302 -1.47 14.88 -15.08
C THR A 302 -1.33 16.37 -14.75
N GLU A 303 -0.77 17.16 -15.67
CA GLU A 303 -0.51 18.61 -15.52
C GLU A 303 0.45 18.96 -14.37
N THR A 304 1.43 18.09 -14.10
CA THR A 304 2.36 18.22 -12.96
C THR A 304 3.78 18.63 -13.36
N LYS A 305 4.09 18.66 -14.67
CA LYS A 305 5.44 19.00 -15.20
C LYS A 305 5.98 20.34 -14.70
N ASP A 306 5.15 21.36 -14.73
CA ASP A 306 5.51 22.75 -14.38
C ASP A 306 4.70 23.27 -13.18
N TRP A 307 4.40 22.38 -12.22
CA TRP A 307 3.51 22.65 -11.10
C TRP A 307 3.83 23.98 -10.38
N LYS A 308 2.80 24.81 -10.21
CA LYS A 308 2.85 26.11 -9.49
C LYS A 308 1.96 26.16 -8.25
N GLY A 309 1.24 25.09 -7.95
CA GLY A 309 0.36 24.99 -6.79
C GLY A 309 1.11 24.70 -5.49
N PRO A 310 0.37 24.32 -4.42
CA PRO A 310 0.96 23.97 -3.12
C PRO A 310 2.01 22.86 -3.23
N SER A 311 3.04 22.90 -2.40
CA SER A 311 4.18 21.97 -2.45
C SER A 311 3.85 20.53 -2.05
N TRP A 312 2.78 20.33 -1.28
CA TRP A 312 2.29 18.99 -0.89
C TRP A 312 1.58 18.27 -2.04
N ALA A 313 1.07 19.01 -3.03
CA ALA A 313 0.14 18.50 -4.02
C ALA A 313 0.73 17.75 -5.24
N PRO A 314 1.87 18.12 -5.85
CA PRO A 314 2.19 17.67 -7.21
C PRO A 314 2.31 16.14 -7.34
N LYS A 315 2.91 15.48 -6.33
CA LYS A 315 2.98 14.02 -6.29
C LYS A 315 1.59 13.41 -6.14
N LEU A 316 0.81 13.87 -5.17
CA LEU A 316 -0.53 13.37 -4.90
C LEU A 316 -1.49 13.57 -6.09
N VAL A 317 -1.34 14.69 -6.81
CA VAL A 317 -2.07 14.96 -8.05
C VAL A 317 -1.69 13.96 -9.13
N MET A 318 -0.40 13.73 -9.32
CA MET A 318 0.07 12.71 -10.26
C MET A 318 -0.44 11.31 -9.87
N ASP A 319 -0.39 10.96 -8.58
CA ASP A 319 -0.81 9.68 -8.02
C ASP A 319 -2.26 9.35 -8.36
N VAL A 320 -3.15 10.32 -8.11
CA VAL A 320 -4.59 10.15 -8.31
C VAL A 320 -4.93 10.23 -9.81
N ARG A 321 -4.38 11.19 -10.56
CA ARG A 321 -4.72 11.41 -11.97
C ARG A 321 -4.10 10.38 -12.92
N MET A 322 -2.99 9.73 -12.54
CA MET A 322 -2.48 8.60 -13.33
C MET A 322 -3.48 7.44 -13.40
N MET A 323 -4.38 7.33 -12.42
CA MET A 323 -5.44 6.33 -12.47
C MET A 323 -6.45 6.57 -13.57
N ASP A 324 -6.58 7.76 -14.15
CA ASP A 324 -7.48 7.94 -15.29
C ASP A 324 -7.00 7.19 -16.55
N TYR A 325 -5.79 6.62 -16.50
CA TYR A 325 -5.14 5.95 -17.62
C TYR A 325 -4.69 4.51 -17.31
N TRP A 326 -5.14 3.91 -16.20
CA TRP A 326 -4.62 2.62 -15.73
C TRP A 326 -4.87 1.48 -16.73
N ASP A 327 -5.94 1.58 -17.53
CA ASP A 327 -6.38 0.61 -18.53
C ASP A 327 -5.82 0.87 -19.94
N GLU A 328 -5.07 1.96 -20.12
CA GLU A 328 -4.34 2.31 -21.34
C GLU A 328 -2.82 2.36 -21.09
N PRO A 329 -2.19 1.30 -20.54
CA PRO A 329 -0.79 1.35 -20.12
C PRO A 329 0.19 1.67 -21.26
N GLU A 330 -0.15 1.40 -22.51
CA GLU A 330 0.64 1.72 -23.71
C GLU A 330 0.94 3.21 -23.90
N ILE A 331 0.19 4.11 -23.27
CA ILE A 331 0.49 5.55 -23.34
C ILE A 331 1.81 5.89 -22.62
N ALA A 332 2.23 5.06 -21.67
CA ALA A 332 3.38 5.27 -20.80
C ALA A 332 4.42 4.15 -20.94
N VAL A 333 3.97 2.92 -21.20
CA VAL A 333 4.81 1.73 -21.27
C VAL A 333 5.16 1.41 -22.72
N SER A 334 6.43 1.13 -22.99
CA SER A 334 6.90 0.73 -24.32
C SER A 334 7.90 -0.41 -24.26
N VAL A 335 7.93 -1.24 -25.30
CA VAL A 335 8.90 -2.35 -25.41
C VAL A 335 10.20 -1.83 -26.01
N ILE A 336 11.29 -1.95 -25.25
CA ILE A 336 12.65 -1.75 -25.74
C ILE A 336 13.11 -2.97 -26.54
N LYS A 337 12.85 -4.18 -26.02
CA LYS A 337 13.29 -5.43 -26.66
C LYS A 337 12.42 -6.61 -26.23
N ARG A 338 12.20 -7.54 -27.16
CA ARG A 338 11.65 -8.88 -26.91
C ARG A 338 12.71 -9.94 -27.15
N PHE A 339 12.73 -10.98 -26.34
CA PHE A 339 13.68 -12.08 -26.51
C PHE A 339 13.20 -13.36 -25.80
N GLN A 340 13.68 -14.51 -26.26
CA GLN A 340 13.52 -15.79 -25.59
C GLN A 340 14.55 -15.93 -24.47
N VAL A 341 14.17 -16.60 -23.40
CA VAL A 341 15.01 -16.87 -22.22
C VAL A 341 15.03 -18.36 -21.97
N ASP A 342 16.20 -18.97 -22.01
CA ASP A 342 16.41 -20.33 -21.50
C ASP A 342 16.88 -20.29 -20.04
N GLN A 343 17.08 -21.46 -19.44
CA GLN A 343 17.53 -21.59 -18.05
C GLN A 343 18.88 -20.91 -17.77
N ASN A 344 19.82 -20.96 -18.71
CA ASN A 344 21.14 -20.36 -18.53
C ASN A 344 21.05 -18.83 -18.59
N MET A 345 20.33 -18.29 -19.59
CA MET A 345 20.11 -16.86 -19.70
C MET A 345 19.34 -16.32 -18.50
N LEU A 346 18.31 -17.05 -18.01
CA LEU A 346 17.61 -16.65 -16.80
C LEU A 346 18.55 -16.56 -15.60
N ALA A 347 19.42 -17.57 -15.41
CA ALA A 347 20.42 -17.54 -14.35
C ALA A 347 21.37 -16.34 -14.49
N GLN A 348 21.80 -15.99 -15.70
CA GLN A 348 22.63 -14.80 -15.94
C GLN A 348 21.91 -13.48 -15.64
N LEU A 349 20.61 -13.40 -15.95
CA LEU A 349 19.80 -12.22 -15.62
C LEU A 349 19.62 -12.03 -14.11
N GLN A 350 19.65 -13.13 -13.35
CA GLN A 350 19.40 -13.17 -11.91
C GLN A 350 20.67 -13.06 -11.05
N ASN A 351 21.83 -13.45 -11.59
CA ASN A 351 23.05 -13.62 -10.81
C ASN A 351 23.71 -12.28 -10.42
N ALA A 352 24.08 -12.16 -9.16
CA ALA A 352 24.93 -11.07 -8.68
C ALA A 352 26.30 -11.11 -9.38
N GLY A 353 26.65 -10.01 -10.05
CA GLY A 353 27.90 -9.89 -10.82
C GLY A 353 27.72 -9.91 -12.34
N MET A 354 26.54 -10.30 -12.83
CA MET A 354 26.14 -10.13 -14.23
C MET A 354 25.29 -8.86 -14.36
N HIS A 355 25.53 -8.06 -15.41
CA HIS A 355 24.71 -6.88 -15.67
C HIS A 355 23.51 -7.24 -16.55
N PRO A 356 22.27 -7.29 -16.05
CA PRO A 356 21.15 -7.90 -16.77
C PRO A 356 20.80 -7.17 -18.08
N LEU A 357 20.95 -5.85 -18.13
CA LEU A 357 20.75 -5.08 -19.36
C LEU A 357 21.81 -5.36 -20.44
N LYS A 358 23.04 -5.78 -20.06
CA LYS A 358 24.07 -6.23 -21.02
C LYS A 358 23.77 -7.64 -21.51
N VAL A 359 23.35 -8.53 -20.61
CA VAL A 359 22.86 -9.89 -20.96
C VAL A 359 21.69 -9.80 -21.94
N ALA A 360 20.74 -8.89 -21.69
CA ALA A 360 19.63 -8.61 -22.58
C ALA A 360 20.05 -7.86 -23.87
N GLY A 361 21.29 -7.37 -23.98
CA GLY A 361 21.80 -6.66 -25.17
C GLY A 361 21.11 -5.31 -25.42
N VAL A 362 20.75 -4.59 -24.36
CA VAL A 362 20.10 -3.26 -24.41
C VAL A 362 20.95 -2.17 -23.76
N MET A 363 22.03 -2.53 -23.06
CA MET A 363 23.04 -1.58 -22.59
C MET A 363 24.21 -1.53 -23.53
#